data_AF-A0AAJ0LH92-F1
#
_entry.id   AF-A0AAJ0LH92-F1
#
_cell.length_a   1.000
_cell.length_b   1.000
_cell.length_c   1.000
_cell.angle_alpha   90.00
_cell.angle_beta   90.00
_cell.angle_gamma   90.00
#
_symmetry.space_group_name_H-M   'P 1'
#
loop_
_entity.id
_entity.type
_entity.pdbx_description
1 polymer ?
#
loop_
_entity_poly.entity_id
_entity_poly.type
_entity_poly.pdbx_seq_one_letter_code
_entity_poly.pdbx_strand_id
1 'polypeptide(L)'
;MKRKLPKISITISPEVLDDLDFVAGRLSISRSALIGSMLPEGLHALRELAELLPLNPTPEDVVRLRGESELVVRSRIESLKGMADDLFSGQ
;
A
#
# COMPACT_ATOMS: atom_id res chain seq x y z
N MET A 1 11.85 -29.19 3.37
CA MET A 1 10.99 -29.25 2.16
C MET A 1 11.01 -27.91 1.45
N LYS A 2 11.44 -27.83 0.18
CA LYS A 2 11.29 -26.61 -0.63
C LYS A 2 9.80 -26.38 -0.90
N ARG A 3 9.21 -25.38 -0.25
CA ARG A 3 7.80 -25.01 -0.44
C ARG A 3 7.65 -24.52 -1.88
N LYS A 4 6.77 -25.15 -2.68
CA LYS A 4 6.47 -24.66 -4.04
C LYS A 4 5.84 -23.28 -3.94
N LEU A 5 6.19 -22.37 -4.86
CA LEU A 5 5.57 -21.06 -4.94
C LEU A 5 4.07 -21.23 -5.25
N PRO A 6 3.16 -20.65 -4.44
CA PRO A 6 1.73 -20.70 -4.72
C PRO A 6 1.42 -19.87 -5.97
N LYS A 7 0.49 -20.37 -6.80
CA LYS A 7 -0.04 -19.63 -7.94
C LYS A 7 -1.38 -19.01 -7.55
N ILE A 8 -1.58 -17.75 -7.92
CA ILE A 8 -2.84 -17.02 -7.76
C ILE A 8 -3.26 -16.47 -9.13
N SER A 9 -4.57 -16.34 -9.34
CA SER A 9 -5.14 -15.61 -10.47
C SER A 9 -5.72 -14.30 -9.95
N ILE A 10 -5.39 -13.19 -10.59
CA ILE A 10 -5.88 -11.86 -10.23
C ILE A 10 -6.54 -11.22 -11.45
N THR A 11 -7.65 -10.52 -11.21
CA THR A 11 -8.27 -9.65 -12.22
C THR A 11 -7.76 -8.24 -11.99
N ILE A 12 -7.21 -7.62 -13.04
CA ILE A 12 -6.65 -6.26 -13.00
C ILE A 12 -7.20 -5.45 -14.19
N SER A 13 -7.10 -4.13 -14.12
CA SER A 13 -7.47 -3.29 -15.27
C SER A 13 -6.49 -3.51 -16.43
N PRO A 14 -6.94 -3.31 -17.68
CA PRO A 14 -6.06 -3.39 -18.86
C PRO A 14 -4.86 -2.44 -18.78
N GLU A 15 -5.07 -1.21 -18.31
CA GLU A 15 -4.01 -0.21 -18.15
C GLU A 15 -2.87 -0.69 -17.24
N VAL A 16 -3.21 -1.33 -16.11
CA VAL A 16 -2.21 -1.88 -15.18
C VAL A 16 -1.47 -3.07 -15.81
N LEU A 17 -2.16 -3.86 -16.64
CA LEU A 17 -1.52 -4.95 -17.36
C LEU A 17 -0.50 -4.43 -18.38
N ASP A 18 -0.85 -3.37 -19.13
CA ASP A 18 0.03 -2.76 -20.12
C ASP A 18 1.30 -2.19 -19.47
N ASP A 19 1.16 -1.49 -18.34
CA ASP A 19 2.28 -0.98 -17.56
C ASP A 19 3.18 -2.11 -17.04
N LEU A 20 2.57 -3.19 -16.51
CA LEU A 20 3.31 -4.35 -16.03
C LEU A 20 4.10 -5.03 -17.16
N ASP A 21 3.51 -5.20 -18.34
CA ASP A 21 4.17 -5.81 -19.48
C ASP A 21 5.31 -4.92 -20.01
N PHE A 22 5.10 -3.61 -20.06
CA PHE A 22 6.15 -2.65 -20.45
C PHE A 22 7.36 -2.73 -19.51
N VAL A 23 7.13 -2.60 -18.20
CA VAL A 23 8.22 -2.59 -17.19
C VAL A 23 8.91 -3.95 -17.13
N ALA A 24 8.17 -5.05 -17.09
CA ALA A 24 8.74 -6.40 -17.05
C ALA A 24 9.58 -6.68 -18.30
N GLY A 25 9.11 -6.29 -19.49
CA GLY A 25 9.84 -6.41 -20.74
C GLY A 25 11.11 -5.56 -20.75
N ARG A 26 11.03 -4.30 -20.29
CA ARG A 26 12.17 -3.37 -20.27
C ARG A 26 13.28 -3.84 -19.33
N LEU A 27 12.93 -4.47 -18.23
CA LEU A 27 13.84 -4.98 -17.21
C LEU A 27 14.24 -6.46 -17.42
N SER A 28 13.69 -7.13 -18.44
CA SER A 28 13.94 -8.55 -18.72
C SER A 28 13.65 -9.49 -17.54
N ILE A 29 12.58 -9.20 -16.80
CA ILE A 29 12.12 -10.03 -15.66
C ILE A 29 10.69 -10.52 -15.90
N SER A 30 10.26 -11.54 -15.16
CA SER A 30 8.86 -11.97 -15.22
C SER A 30 7.93 -11.01 -14.47
N ARG A 31 6.67 -10.90 -14.91
CA ARG A 31 5.61 -10.18 -14.17
C ARG A 31 5.49 -10.63 -12.72
N SER A 32 5.61 -11.94 -12.47
CA SER A 32 5.58 -12.50 -11.11
C SER A 32 6.77 -12.06 -10.25
N ALA A 33 7.95 -11.86 -10.84
CA ALA A 33 9.11 -11.33 -10.14
C ALA A 33 8.93 -9.83 -9.83
N LEU A 34 8.43 -9.07 -10.80
CA LEU A 34 8.11 -7.64 -10.62
C LEU A 34 7.08 -7.45 -9.49
N ILE A 35 5.91 -8.09 -9.61
CA ILE A 35 4.85 -8.02 -8.58
C ILE A 35 5.37 -8.56 -7.24
N GLY A 36 6.09 -9.68 -7.26
CA GLY A 36 6.66 -10.27 -6.05
C GLY A 36 7.70 -9.39 -5.35
N SER A 37 8.33 -8.47 -6.05
CA SER A 37 9.28 -7.50 -5.48
C SER A 37 8.58 -6.24 -4.95
N MET A 38 7.53 -5.76 -5.60
CA MET A 38 6.85 -4.51 -5.25
C MET A 38 5.73 -4.72 -4.22
N LEU A 39 4.98 -5.81 -4.31
CA LEU A 39 3.80 -6.05 -3.48
C LEU A 39 4.09 -6.24 -1.98
N PRO A 40 5.17 -6.91 -1.55
CA PRO A 40 5.41 -7.18 -0.12
C PRO A 40 5.53 -5.91 0.73
N GLU A 41 6.16 -4.86 0.21
CA GLU A 41 6.42 -3.63 0.96
C GLU A 41 5.11 -2.96 1.39
N GLY A 42 4.22 -2.68 0.44
CA GLY A 42 2.91 -2.08 0.75
C GLY A 42 1.99 -3.02 1.52
N LEU A 43 2.03 -4.32 1.21
CA LEU A 43 1.13 -5.30 1.84
C LEU A 43 1.51 -5.60 3.30
N HIS A 44 2.79 -5.56 3.66
CA HIS A 44 3.23 -5.70 5.05
C HIS A 44 2.79 -4.53 5.91
N ALA A 45 3.00 -3.29 5.45
CA ALA A 45 2.53 -2.11 6.17
C ALA A 45 1.00 -2.12 6.36
N LEU A 46 0.24 -2.47 5.31
CA LEU A 46 -1.22 -2.59 5.41
C LEU A 46 -1.65 -3.69 6.39
N ARG A 47 -0.94 -4.82 6.42
CA ARG A 47 -1.23 -5.89 7.36
C ARG A 47 -1.03 -5.45 8.81
N GLU A 48 0.10 -4.80 9.10
CA GLU A 48 0.38 -4.30 10.46
C GLU A 48 -0.70 -3.31 10.91
N LEU A 49 -1.13 -2.40 10.03
CA LEU A 49 -2.22 -1.48 10.31
C LEU A 49 -3.55 -2.20 10.52
N ALA A 50 -3.85 -3.21 9.70
CA ALA A 50 -5.08 -3.99 9.83
C ALA A 50 -5.12 -4.83 11.12
N GLU A 51 -3.97 -5.31 11.61
CA GLU A 51 -3.87 -6.04 12.87
C GLU A 51 -4.16 -5.16 14.10
N LEU A 52 -4.04 -3.83 13.98
CA LEU A 52 -4.45 -2.88 15.02
C LEU A 52 -5.97 -2.65 15.05
N LEU A 53 -6.71 -3.07 14.03
CA LEU A 53 -8.16 -2.93 13.99
C LEU A 53 -8.82 -4.04 14.81
N PRO A 54 -9.72 -3.72 15.75
CA PRO A 54 -10.48 -4.74 16.48
C PRO A 54 -11.34 -5.56 15.50
N LEU A 55 -11.29 -6.89 15.61
CA LEU A 55 -11.98 -7.84 14.72
C LEU A 55 -13.51 -7.65 14.70
N ASN A 56 -14.08 -7.11 15.78
CA ASN A 56 -15.47 -6.71 15.89
C ASN A 56 -15.51 -5.25 16.38
N PRO A 57 -15.49 -4.27 15.48
CA PRO A 57 -15.62 -2.87 15.88
C PRO A 57 -16.99 -2.68 16.52
N THR A 58 -17.01 -2.16 17.74
CA THR A 58 -18.26 -1.72 18.37
C THR A 58 -18.79 -0.49 17.61
N PRO A 59 -20.09 -0.17 17.69
CA PRO A 59 -20.62 1.07 17.09
C PRO A 59 -19.86 2.32 17.54
N GLU A 60 -19.30 2.33 18.76
CA GLU A 60 -18.46 3.41 19.29
C GLU A 60 -17.10 3.51 18.57
N ASP A 61 -16.50 2.37 18.18
CA ASP A 61 -15.27 2.33 17.36
C ASP A 61 -15.51 2.84 15.94
N VAL A 62 -16.70 2.60 15.38
CA VAL A 62 -17.12 3.08 14.06
C VAL A 62 -17.39 4.59 14.06
N VAL A 63 -17.87 5.15 15.18
CA VAL A 63 -18.13 6.60 15.32
C VAL A 63 -16.82 7.40 15.36
N ARG A 64 -15.76 6.90 16.01
CA ARG A 64 -14.39 7.50 15.93
C ARG A 64 -13.82 7.50 14.51
N LEU A 65 -14.29 6.60 13.65
CA LEU A 65 -13.84 6.48 12.25
C LEU A 65 -14.55 7.43 11.27
N ARG A 66 -15.73 8.00 11.60
CA ARG A 66 -16.52 8.84 10.68
C ARG A 66 -16.45 10.37 10.90
N GLY A 67 -15.55 10.86 11.75
CA GLY A 67 -15.37 12.31 11.92
C GLY A 67 -14.00 12.71 12.45
N GLU A 68 -13.45 12.00 13.43
CA GLU A 68 -12.13 12.32 13.98
C GLU A 68 -10.97 11.75 13.13
N SER A 69 -11.20 10.67 12.39
CA SER A 69 -10.17 10.04 11.56
C SER A 69 -9.80 10.85 10.32
N GLU A 70 -10.73 11.61 9.73
CA GLU A 70 -10.39 12.53 8.64
C GLU A 70 -9.44 13.62 9.13
N LEU A 71 -9.65 14.16 10.33
CA LEU A 71 -8.78 15.16 10.94
C LEU A 71 -7.39 14.58 11.25
N VAL A 72 -7.31 13.36 11.77
CA VAL A 72 -6.02 12.70 12.06
C VAL A 72 -5.26 12.38 10.78
N VAL A 73 -5.92 11.83 9.75
CA VAL A 73 -5.30 11.53 8.46
C VAL A 73 -4.87 12.82 7.76
N ARG A 74 -5.70 13.87 7.75
CA ARG A 74 -5.32 15.19 7.23
C ARG A 74 -4.13 15.78 7.99
N SER A 75 -4.11 15.71 9.32
CA SER A 75 -2.98 16.23 10.12
C SER A 75 -1.68 15.48 9.86
N ARG A 76 -1.73 14.15 9.63
CA ARG A 76 -0.54 13.36 9.29
C ARG A 76 -0.03 13.67 7.89
N ILE A 77 -0.93 13.85 6.92
CA ILE A 77 -0.56 14.27 5.56
C ILE A 77 0.01 15.70 5.57
N GLU A 78 -0.57 16.62 6.35
CA GLU A 78 -0.04 17.99 6.52
C GLU A 78 1.33 18.00 7.21
N SER A 79 1.52 17.19 8.25
CA SER A 79 2.82 17.07 8.93
C SER A 79 3.90 16.53 7.98
N LEU A 80 3.56 15.58 7.13
CA LEU A 80 4.50 15.03 6.13
C LEU A 80 4.80 16.04 5.01
N LYS A 81 3.82 16.83 4.59
CA LYS A 81 4.02 17.92 3.62
C LYS A 81 4.89 19.03 4.21
N GLY A 82 4.63 19.45 5.44
CA GLY A 82 5.45 20.45 6.13
C GLY A 82 6.91 20.00 6.30
N MET A 83 7.14 18.72 6.61
CA MET A 83 8.50 18.16 6.66
C MET A 83 9.18 18.11 5.30
N ALA A 84 8.43 17.88 4.21
CA ALA A 84 8.97 17.95 2.85
C ALA A 84 9.33 19.39 2.47
N ASP A 85 8.45 20.35 2.75
CA ASP A 85 8.69 21.77 2.46
C ASP A 85 9.87 22.34 3.28
N ASP A 86 10.07 21.92 4.54
CA ASP A 86 11.27 22.25 5.33
C ASP A 86 12.54 21.60 4.77
N LEU A 87 12.46 20.39 4.19
CA LEU A 87 13.60 19.70 3.59
C LEU A 87 14.08 20.37 2.29
N PHE A 88 13.17 21.04 1.57
CA PHE A 88 13.44 21.69 0.28
C PHE A 88 13.58 23.22 0.37
N SER A 89 13.29 23.84 1.50
CA SER A 89 13.47 25.29 1.73
C SER A 89 14.87 25.67 2.22
N GLY A 90 15.73 24.68 2.50
CA GLY A 90 17.11 24.85 2.95
C GLY A 90 18.21 24.67 1.89
N GLN A 91 17.89 24.75 0.58
CA GLN A 91 18.88 24.82 -0.52
C GLN A 91 18.90 26.19 -1.18
#